data_AF-A0A6V7KVK9-F1
#
_entry.id   AF-A0A6V7KVK9-F1
#
_cell.length_a   1.000
_cell.length_b   1.000
_cell.length_c   1.000
_cell.angle_alpha   90.00
_cell.angle_beta   90.00
_cell.angle_gamma   90.00
#
_symmetry.space_group_name_H-M   'P 1'
#
loop_
_entity.id
_entity.type
_entity.pdbx_description
1 polymer ?
#
loop_
_entity_poly.entity_id
_entity_poly.type
_entity_poly.pdbx_seq_one_letter_code
_entity_poly.pdbx_strand_id
1 'polypeptide(L)' 'LAIEDQVGNFVQGKQFDALIVDANAPNGPLNDLVEWSVEEQLQRFIHSGDDRNIAQVYVAGRRVK' A
#
# COMPACT_ATOMS: atom_id res chain seq x y z
N LEU A 1 -17.14 -7.53 8.44
CA LEU A 1 -16.15 -8.17 9.35
C LEU A 1 -16.23 -7.64 10.79
N ALA A 2 -16.85 -6.48 11.09
CA ALA A 2 -17.04 -5.99 12.47
C ALA A 2 -15.74 -5.93 13.31
N ILE A 3 -14.62 -5.59 12.65
CA ILE A 3 -13.27 -5.42 13.25
C ILE A 3 -12.73 -4.00 13.00
N GLU A 4 -13.63 -3.08 12.67
CA GLU A 4 -13.32 -1.70 12.32
C GLU A 4 -12.79 -0.89 13.51
N ASP A 5 -12.97 -1.38 14.74
CA ASP A 5 -12.33 -0.89 15.95
C ASP A 5 -10.87 -1.36 16.09
N GLN A 6 -10.50 -2.46 15.43
CA GLN A 6 -9.16 -3.05 15.52
C GLN A 6 -8.23 -2.71 14.34
N VAL A 7 -8.78 -2.58 13.12
CA VAL A 7 -8.01 -2.39 11.88
C VAL A 7 -8.70 -1.41 10.92
N GLY A 8 -8.10 -1.21 9.73
CA GLY A 8 -8.72 -0.49 8.60
C GLY A 8 -8.29 0.96 8.41
N ASN A 9 -7.57 1.55 9.36
CA ASN A 9 -6.93 2.87 9.23
C ASN A 9 -5.79 3.04 10.25
N PHE A 10 -5.06 4.15 10.16
CA PHE A 10 -3.87 4.42 10.99
C PHE A 10 -4.18 5.21 12.27
N VAL A 11 -5.26 4.86 12.97
CA VAL A 11 -5.62 5.48 14.26
C VAL A 11 -4.87 4.80 15.42
N GLN A 12 -4.42 5.58 16.40
CA GLN A 12 -3.74 5.06 17.58
C GLN A 12 -4.62 4.06 18.35
N GLY A 13 -4.02 2.96 18.84
CA GLY A 13 -4.72 1.89 19.55
C GLY A 13 -5.16 0.73 18.65
N LYS A 14 -5.14 0.91 17.32
CA LYS A 14 -5.39 -0.15 16.35
C LYS A 14 -4.13 -0.97 16.04
N GLN A 15 -4.35 -2.18 15.52
CA GLN A 15 -3.28 -3.01 14.99
C GLN A 15 -2.69 -2.38 13.73
N PHE A 16 -1.37 -2.50 13.57
CA PHE A 16 -0.69 -2.02 12.39
C PHE A 16 -0.76 -3.06 11.27
N ASP A 17 -1.82 -2.94 10.49
CA ASP A 17 -2.05 -3.70 9.25
C ASP A 17 -1.89 -2.74 8.08
N ALA A 18 -0.83 -2.93 7.30
CA ALA A 18 -0.42 -1.97 6.29
C ALA A 18 0.32 -2.61 5.12
N LEU A 19 0.23 -1.95 3.97
CA LEU A 19 1.03 -2.25 2.78
C LEU A 19 1.98 -1.08 2.54
N ILE A 20 3.25 -1.37 2.32
CA ILE A 20 4.19 -0.40 1.76
C ILE A 20 4.15 -0.57 0.25
N VAL A 21 3.69 0.46 -0.44
CA VAL A 21 3.52 0.48 -1.89
C VAL A 21 4.65 1.29 -2.53
N ASP A 22 5.30 0.71 -3.52
CA ASP A 22 6.28 1.37 -4.39
C ASP A 22 5.69 1.55 -5.80
N ALA A 23 5.34 2.80 -6.11
CA ALA A 23 4.83 3.17 -7.44
C ALA A 23 5.91 3.09 -8.53
N ASN A 24 7.19 3.06 -8.15
CA ASN A 24 8.34 2.99 -9.06
C ASN A 24 9.01 1.60 -9.05
N ALA A 25 8.30 0.59 -8.54
CA ALA A 25 8.82 -0.77 -8.46
C ALA A 25 9.42 -1.22 -9.81
N PRO A 26 10.62 -1.83 -9.82
CA PRO A 26 11.25 -2.32 -11.05
C PRO A 26 10.33 -3.31 -11.77
N ASN A 27 10.14 -3.13 -13.08
CA ASN A 27 9.21 -3.92 -13.90
C ASN A 27 7.74 -3.88 -13.41
N GLY A 28 7.36 -2.91 -12.59
CA GLY A 28 5.98 -2.69 -12.16
C GLY A 28 5.17 -1.94 -13.23
N PRO A 29 3.84 -2.13 -13.28
CA PRO A 29 2.97 -1.52 -14.28
C PRO A 29 2.87 0.01 -14.18
N LEU A 30 3.30 0.58 -13.05
CA LEU A 30 3.19 2.00 -12.75
C LEU A 30 4.46 2.79 -13.08
N ASN A 31 5.57 2.11 -13.32
CA ASN A 31 6.89 2.72 -13.55
C ASN A 31 6.99 3.25 -14.99
N ASP A 32 6.54 4.49 -15.19
CA ASP A 32 6.51 5.19 -16.49
C ASP A 32 7.49 6.37 -16.58
N LEU A 33 8.40 6.52 -15.60
CA LEU A 33 9.40 7.60 -15.51
C LEU A 33 8.80 9.02 -15.44
N VAL A 34 7.50 9.15 -15.16
CA VAL A 34 6.80 10.41 -14.99
C VAL A 34 6.64 10.71 -13.50
N GLU A 35 6.81 11.97 -13.13
CA GLU A 35 6.49 12.44 -11.77
C GLU A 35 4.99 12.69 -11.64
N TRP A 36 4.37 12.04 -10.66
CA TRP A 36 2.96 12.16 -10.35
C TRP A 36 2.79 12.67 -8.92
N SER A 37 1.70 13.40 -8.65
CA SER A 37 1.33 13.72 -7.27
C SER A 37 0.98 12.46 -6.48
N VAL A 38 0.99 12.56 -5.14
CA VAL A 38 0.64 11.42 -4.26
C VAL A 38 -0.77 10.89 -4.54
N GLU A 39 -1.72 11.77 -4.82
CA GLU A 39 -3.10 11.38 -5.12
C GLU A 39 -3.20 10.64 -6.46
N GLU A 40 -2.51 11.12 -7.49
CA GLU A 40 -2.44 10.43 -8.80
C GLU A 40 -1.73 9.08 -8.68
N GLN A 41 -0.63 8.99 -7.91
CA GLN A 41 0.05 7.72 -7.64
C GLN A 41 -0.89 6.73 -6.95
N LEU A 42 -1.65 7.18 -5.94
CA LEU A 42 -2.63 6.34 -5.25
C LEU A 42 -3.72 5.87 -6.21
N GLN A 43 -4.30 6.77 -7.02
CA GLN A 43 -5.31 6.41 -8.01
C GLN A 43 -4.76 5.39 -9.01
N ARG A 44 -3.57 5.63 -9.57
CA ARG A 44 -2.92 4.70 -10.50
C ARG A 44 -2.67 3.33 -9.86
N PHE A 45 -2.24 3.28 -8.59
CA PHE A 45 -2.09 2.03 -7.86
C PHE A 45 -3.42 1.29 -7.67
N ILE A 46 -4.50 1.97 -7.31
CA ILE A 46 -5.82 1.34 -7.16
C ILE A 46 -6.35 0.77 -8.48
N HIS A 47 -6.10 1.44 -9.61
CA HIS A 47 -6.64 1.03 -10.92
C HIS A 47 -5.76 0.01 -11.66
N SER A 48 -4.44 0.13 -11.57
CA SER A 48 -3.49 -0.60 -12.42
C SER A 48 -2.33 -1.25 -11.67
N GLY A 49 -2.25 -1.06 -10.35
CA GLY A 49 -1.18 -1.64 -9.53
C GLY A 49 -1.34 -3.15 -9.35
N ASP A 50 -0.22 -3.83 -9.08
CA ASP A 50 -0.21 -5.26 -8.78
C ASP A 50 0.74 -5.62 -7.63
N ASP A 51 0.99 -6.91 -7.43
CA ASP A 51 1.81 -7.44 -6.32
C ASP A 51 3.28 -6.99 -6.37
N ARG A 52 3.78 -6.59 -7.55
CA ARG A 52 5.13 -6.05 -7.72
C ARG A 52 5.26 -4.66 -7.10
N ASN A 53 4.15 -3.91 -7.04
CA ASN A 53 4.10 -2.63 -6.34
C ASN A 53 4.04 -2.77 -4.82
N ILE A 54 3.72 -3.95 -4.28
CA ILE A 54 3.65 -4.16 -2.83
C ILE A 54 5.03 -4.58 -2.32
N ALA A 55 5.81 -3.60 -1.86
CA ALA A 55 7.16 -3.80 -1.36
C ALA A 55 7.21 -4.55 -0.02
N GLN A 56 6.29 -4.23 0.90
CA GLN A 56 6.22 -4.87 2.22
C GLN A 56 4.78 -5.03 2.68
N VAL A 57 4.53 -6.05 3.49
CA VAL A 57 3.23 -6.31 4.12
C VAL A 57 3.43 -6.43 5.62
N TYR A 58 2.63 -5.68 6.38
CA TYR A 58 2.58 -5.74 7.83
C TYR A 58 1.23 -6.24 8.30
N VAL A 59 1.26 -7.19 9.24
CA VAL A 59 0.08 -7.72 9.94
C VAL A 59 0.37 -7.70 11.43
N ALA A 60 -0.48 -7.03 12.21
CA ALA A 60 -0.30 -6.81 13.64
C ALA A 60 1.12 -6.29 13.99
N GLY A 61 1.64 -5.36 13.18
CA GLY A 61 2.98 -4.78 13.37
C GLY A 61 4.14 -5.67 12.92
N ARG A 62 3.89 -6.89 12.44
CA ARG A 62 4.93 -7.82 11.99
C ARG A 62 5.01 -7.80 10.48
N ARG A 63 6.24 -7.64 9.95
CA ARG A 63 6.50 -7.76 8.52
C ARG A 63 6.38 -9.22 8.08
N VAL A 64 5.45 -9.51 7.17
CA VAL A 64 5.19 -10.84 6.61
C VAL A 64 5.62 -10.99 5.15
N LYS A 65 5.92 -9.87 4.47
CA LYS A 65 6.58 -9.76 3.15
C LYS A 65 7.65 -8.68 3.23
#